data_AF-A0A5S3VVA3-F1
#
_entry.id   AF-A0A5S3VVA3-F1
#
_cell.length_a   1.000
_cell.length_b   1.000
_cell.length_c   1.000
_cell.angle_alpha   90.00
_cell.angle_beta   90.00
_cell.angle_gamma   90.00
#
_symmetry.space_group_name_H-M   'P 1'
#
loop_
_entity.id
_entity.type
_entity.pdbx_description
1 polymer ?
#
loop_
_entity_poly.entity_id
_entity_poly.type
_entity_poly.pdbx_seq_one_letter_code
_entity_poly.pdbx_strand_id
1 'polypeptide(L)'
;LTSSLLLLTSLLQPTYADQGAKNIVVSGGSITEIIYALGEENRIVGVDSTSVFPVAATDKPQIGYVRKINVEGILSLSPDLLLGEADTGPDKVLKQLQDTGLPTYIF
;
A
#
# COMPACT_ATOMS: atom_id res chain seq x y z
N LEU A 1 5.02 -12.99 55.59
CA LEU A 1 4.11 -13.00 54.43
C LEU A 1 4.67 -12.01 53.41
N THR A 2 5.72 -12.47 52.74
CA THR A 2 6.49 -11.78 51.70
C THR A 2 5.86 -12.07 50.33
N SER A 3 6.15 -11.19 49.36
CA SER A 3 5.87 -11.34 47.92
C SER A 3 4.47 -10.98 47.44
N SER A 4 4.32 -9.74 46.97
CA SER A 4 3.39 -9.40 45.86
C SER A 4 3.83 -8.13 45.13
N LEU A 5 5.15 -7.96 44.90
CA LEU A 5 5.75 -6.79 44.25
C LEU A 5 6.15 -7.04 42.77
N LEU A 6 5.59 -8.02 42.06
CA LEU A 6 6.15 -8.43 40.76
C LEU A 6 5.14 -8.67 39.62
N LEU A 7 4.07 -7.88 39.54
CA LEU A 7 3.07 -8.05 38.47
C LEU A 7 2.63 -6.76 37.75
N LEU A 8 3.34 -5.63 37.93
CA LEU A 8 2.99 -4.36 37.27
C LEU A 8 4.00 -3.85 36.23
N THR A 9 4.99 -4.65 35.82
CA THR A 9 6.01 -4.22 34.83
C THR A 9 5.76 -4.70 33.40
N SER A 10 4.66 -5.42 33.13
CA SER A 10 4.42 -6.04 31.80
C SER A 10 3.65 -5.17 30.79
N LEU A 11 3.57 -3.85 30.96
CA LEU A 11 2.81 -2.96 30.06
C LEU A 11 3.65 -1.99 29.21
N LEU A 12 4.97 -2.11 29.21
CA LEU A 12 5.78 -1.49 28.16
C LEU A 12 6.10 -2.55 27.10
N GLN A 13 5.09 -2.89 26.30
CA GLN A 13 5.39 -3.41 24.98
C GLN A 13 6.13 -2.29 24.23
N PRO A 14 7.28 -2.57 23.58
CA PRO A 14 7.86 -1.60 22.67
C PRO A 14 6.78 -1.29 21.65
N THR A 15 6.35 -0.03 21.60
CA THR A 15 5.67 0.49 20.42
C THR A 15 6.69 0.38 19.32
N TYR A 16 6.63 -0.70 18.54
CA TYR A 16 7.25 -0.72 17.23
C TYR A 16 6.63 0.47 16.51
N ALA A 17 7.37 1.55 16.38
CA ALA A 17 7.04 2.60 15.45
C ALA A 17 7.26 1.97 14.06
N ASP A 18 6.30 1.17 13.64
CA ASP A 18 6.21 0.69 12.27
C ASP A 18 5.98 1.93 11.43
N GLN A 19 7.05 2.48 10.86
CA GLN A 19 6.98 3.54 9.87
C GLN A 19 6.56 2.91 8.54
N GLY A 20 5.47 2.15 8.55
CA GLY A 20 4.92 1.51 7.37
C GLY A 20 4.68 2.53 6.26
N ALA A 21 4.73 2.06 5.02
CA ALA A 21 4.60 2.90 3.82
C ALA A 21 3.41 3.87 3.91
N LYS A 22 3.62 5.17 3.71
CA LYS A 22 2.58 6.20 3.92
C LYS A 22 1.86 6.57 2.63
N ASN A 23 2.53 6.40 1.49
CA ASN A 23 2.06 6.78 0.17
C ASN A 23 2.07 5.57 -0.76
N ILE A 24 0.99 4.79 -0.70
CA ILE A 24 0.83 3.53 -1.40
C ILE A 24 0.10 3.77 -2.72
N VAL A 25 0.71 3.31 -3.81
CA VAL A 25 0.00 3.12 -5.09
C VAL A 25 -0.45 1.67 -5.17
N VAL A 26 -1.70 1.46 -5.58
CA VAL A 26 -2.33 0.14 -5.67
C VAL A 26 -2.71 -0.16 -7.13
N SER A 27 -2.30 -1.32 -7.62
CA SER A 27 -2.63 -1.82 -8.95
C SER A 27 -3.40 -3.14 -8.84
N GLY A 28 -4.72 -3.04 -8.82
CA GLY A 28 -5.60 -4.20 -8.63
C GLY A 28 -6.73 -3.90 -7.65
N GLY A 29 -7.96 -4.14 -8.10
CA GLY A 29 -9.16 -3.86 -7.33
C GLY A 29 -9.21 -4.62 -6.00
N SER A 30 -8.83 -5.90 -5.97
CA SER A 30 -8.94 -6.71 -4.75
C SER A 30 -8.01 -6.22 -3.64
N ILE A 31 -6.81 -5.77 -3.98
CA ILE A 31 -5.88 -5.18 -3.02
C ILE A 31 -6.44 -3.84 -2.51
N THR A 32 -7.02 -3.02 -3.39
CA THR A 32 -7.69 -1.79 -2.98
C THR A 32 -8.80 -2.08 -1.96
N GLU A 33 -9.69 -3.03 -2.25
CA GLU A 33 -10.76 -3.43 -1.34
C GLU A 33 -10.24 -3.88 0.02
N ILE A 34 -9.16 -4.67 0.05
CA ILE A 34 -8.52 -5.13 1.29
C ILE A 34 -8.00 -3.93 2.11
N ILE A 35 -7.32 -2.97 1.49
CA ILE A 35 -6.77 -1.80 2.20
C ILE A 35 -7.91 -0.95 2.79
N TYR A 36 -9.01 -0.77 2.06
CA TYR A 36 -10.22 -0.11 2.58
C TYR A 36 -10.85 -0.91 3.73
N ALA A 37 -10.95 -2.23 3.61
CA ALA A 37 -11.49 -3.09 4.67
C ALA A 37 -10.66 -3.05 5.96
N LEU A 38 -9.36 -2.75 5.85
CA LEU A 38 -8.45 -2.55 6.98
C LEU A 38 -8.51 -1.13 7.57
N GLY A 39 -9.22 -0.18 6.96
CA GLY A 39 -9.28 1.21 7.41
C GLY A 39 -8.00 2.02 7.13
N GLU A 40 -7.22 1.59 6.13
CA GLU A 40 -5.91 2.16 5.78
C GLU A 40 -5.94 2.97 4.48
N GLU A 41 -7.13 3.31 3.97
CA GLU A 41 -7.35 3.99 2.69
C GLU A 41 -6.70 5.37 2.59
N ASN A 42 -6.40 5.99 3.73
CA ASN A 42 -5.69 7.27 3.81
C ASN A 42 -4.27 7.19 3.28
N ARG A 43 -3.69 5.99 3.22
CA ARG A 43 -2.35 5.74 2.67
C ARG A 43 -2.38 5.54 1.15
N ILE A 44 -3.55 5.34 0.55
CA ILE A 44 -3.66 5.17 -0.90
C ILE A 44 -3.56 6.54 -1.57
N VAL A 45 -2.48 6.75 -2.34
CA VAL A 45 -2.24 7.98 -3.12
C VAL A 45 -2.61 7.83 -4.60
N GLY A 46 -2.79 6.59 -5.09
CA GLY A 46 -3.27 6.32 -6.43
C GLY A 46 -3.73 4.88 -6.60
N VAL A 47 -4.68 4.68 -7.52
CA VAL A 47 -5.26 3.37 -7.84
C VAL A 47 -5.32 3.17 -9.34
N ASP A 48 -5.35 1.92 -9.78
CA ASP A 48 -5.64 1.59 -11.17
C ASP A 48 -7.16 1.61 -11.46
N SER A 49 -7.52 1.50 -12.73
CA SER A 49 -8.91 1.61 -13.18
C SER A 49 -9.81 0.44 -12.77
N THR A 50 -9.25 -0.67 -12.28
CA THR A 50 -10.06 -1.81 -11.78
C THR A 50 -10.55 -1.59 -10.34
N SER A 51 -9.99 -0.60 -9.65
CA SER A 51 -10.31 -0.25 -8.26
C SER A 51 -11.63 0.54 -8.15
N VAL A 52 -12.75 -0.16 -8.30
CA VAL A 52 -14.11 0.42 -8.35
C VAL A 52 -14.92 0.25 -7.06
N PHE A 53 -14.41 -0.50 -6.08
CA PHE A 53 -15.02 -0.69 -4.77
C PHE A 53 -14.03 -0.41 -3.64
N PRO A 54 -14.45 0.22 -2.52
CA PRO A 54 -15.73 0.95 -2.39
C PRO A 54 -15.79 2.14 -3.36
N VAL A 55 -16.96 2.77 -3.51
CA VAL A 55 -17.13 3.92 -4.42
C VAL A 55 -16.11 5.03 -4.14
N ALA A 56 -15.72 5.24 -2.88
CA ALA A 56 -14.68 6.22 -2.52
C ALA A 56 -13.31 5.94 -3.18
N ALA A 57 -13.01 4.71 -3.60
CA ALA A 57 -11.79 4.39 -4.33
C ALA A 57 -11.72 5.08 -5.69
N THR A 58 -12.86 5.36 -6.32
CA THR A 58 -12.90 6.01 -7.64
C THR A 58 -12.48 7.48 -7.59
N ASP A 59 -12.45 8.09 -6.40
CA ASP A 59 -11.99 9.46 -6.20
C ASP A 59 -10.46 9.58 -6.13
N LYS A 60 -9.75 8.45 -6.02
CA LYS A 60 -8.29 8.42 -5.97
C LYS A 60 -7.69 8.68 -7.36
N PRO A 61 -6.50 9.34 -7.44
CA PRO A 61 -5.78 9.51 -8.69
C PRO A 61 -5.58 8.21 -9.44
N GLN A 62 -5.80 8.23 -10.76
CA GLN A 62 -5.73 7.05 -11.61
C GLN A 62 -4.33 6.86 -12.18
N ILE A 63 -3.77 5.65 -12.06
CA ILE A 63 -2.43 5.29 -12.60
C ILE A 63 -2.50 4.52 -13.93
N GLY A 64 -3.70 4.34 -14.49
CA GLY A 64 -3.95 3.58 -15.70
C GLY A 64 -4.69 2.27 -15.42
N TYR A 65 -4.67 1.37 -16.40
CA TYR A 65 -5.29 0.05 -16.29
C TYR A 65 -4.27 -0.96 -15.73
N VAL A 66 -4.68 -1.92 -14.91
CA VAL A 66 -3.79 -2.92 -14.25
C VAL A 66 -2.74 -3.53 -15.20
N ARG A 67 -3.11 -3.89 -16.43
CA ARG A 67 -2.20 -4.48 -17.45
C ARG A 67 -1.40 -3.45 -18.26
N LYS A 68 -1.59 -2.16 -18.00
CA LYS A 68 -1.01 -1.02 -18.71
C LYS A 68 -0.88 0.20 -17.80
N ILE A 69 -0.22 0.02 -16.66
CA ILE A 69 0.05 1.09 -15.70
C ILE A 69 1.07 2.10 -16.25
N ASN A 70 1.00 3.35 -15.79
CA ASN A 70 1.83 4.45 -16.27
C ASN A 70 2.90 4.85 -15.24
N VAL A 71 4.18 4.71 -15.61
CA VAL A 71 5.33 5.08 -14.76
C VAL A 71 5.30 6.54 -14.31
N GLU A 72 5.09 7.49 -15.23
CA GLU A 72 5.10 8.91 -14.92
C GLU A 72 3.93 9.27 -13.99
N GLY A 73 2.76 8.71 -14.25
CA GLY A 73 1.58 8.86 -13.40
C GLY A 73 1.87 8.38 -11.98
N ILE A 74 2.47 7.20 -11.84
CA ILE A 74 2.85 6.63 -10.53
C ILE A 74 3.87 7.52 -9.82
N LEU A 75 4.99 7.84 -10.46
CA LEU A 75 6.07 8.60 -9.84
C LEU A 75 5.66 10.05 -9.47
N SER A 76 4.73 10.65 -10.22
CA SER A 76 4.20 11.98 -9.91
C SER A 76 3.48 12.06 -8.55
N LEU A 77 2.97 10.92 -8.05
CA LEU A 77 2.28 10.81 -6.77
C LEU A 77 3.25 10.66 -5.59
N SER A 78 4.56 10.63 -5.84
CA SER A 78 5.61 10.42 -4.83
C SER A 78 5.35 9.20 -3.90
N PRO A 79 5.05 8.01 -4.46
CA PRO A 79 4.79 6.84 -3.66
C PRO A 79 6.04 6.33 -2.97
N ASP A 80 5.86 5.69 -1.82
CA ASP A 80 6.90 4.94 -1.12
C ASP A 80 6.69 3.42 -1.18
N LEU A 81 5.58 2.97 -1.79
CA LEU A 81 5.26 1.56 -2.00
C LEU A 81 4.32 1.38 -3.21
N LEU A 82 4.58 0.35 -4.02
CA LEU A 82 3.63 -0.19 -4.99
C LEU A 82 3.18 -1.59 -4.55
N LEU A 83 1.87 -1.78 -4.47
CA LEU A 83 1.24 -3.09 -4.31
C LEU A 83 0.45 -3.42 -5.59
N GLY A 84 0.69 -4.59 -6.17
CA GLY A 84 0.02 -5.02 -7.40
C GLY A 84 -0.47 -6.46 -7.36
N GLU A 85 -1.52 -6.74 -8.12
CA GLU A 85 -1.98 -8.11 -8.42
C GLU A 85 -1.09 -8.75 -9.50
N ALA A 86 -1.15 -10.08 -9.63
CA ALA A 86 -0.40 -10.87 -10.60
C ALA A 86 -0.51 -10.41 -12.07
N ASP A 87 -1.60 -9.74 -12.46
CA ASP A 87 -1.79 -9.20 -13.80
C ASP A 87 -1.34 -7.74 -13.95
N THR A 88 -0.73 -7.16 -12.92
CA THR A 88 -0.09 -5.84 -12.97
C THR A 88 1.02 -5.84 -14.00
N GLY A 89 1.00 -4.86 -14.90
CA GLY A 89 2.02 -4.78 -15.93
C GLY A 89 1.93 -3.54 -16.82
N PRO A 90 2.77 -3.48 -17.86
CA PRO A 90 3.66 -4.55 -18.31
C PRO A 90 4.92 -4.72 -17.45
N ASP A 91 5.57 -5.89 -17.50
CA ASP A 91 6.80 -6.22 -16.73
C ASP A 91 7.91 -5.18 -16.90
N LYS A 92 8.03 -4.61 -18.11
CA LYS A 92 8.99 -3.55 -18.39
C LYS A 92 8.74 -2.31 -17.52
N VAL A 93 7.48 -1.94 -17.30
CA VAL A 93 7.08 -0.82 -16.45
C VAL A 93 7.34 -1.13 -14.99
N LEU A 94 7.00 -2.35 -14.53
CA LEU A 94 7.34 -2.79 -13.17
C LEU A 94 8.85 -2.74 -12.92
N LYS A 95 9.65 -3.22 -13.86
CA LYS A 95 11.10 -3.16 -13.76
C LYS A 95 11.60 -1.71 -13.69
N GLN A 96 11.04 -0.80 -14.50
CA GLN A 96 11.42 0.61 -14.45
C GLN A 96 11.15 1.23 -13.08
N LEU A 97 10.01 0.94 -12.47
CA LEU A 97 9.66 1.40 -11.12
C LEU A 97 10.60 0.81 -10.07
N GLN A 98 10.92 -0.48 -10.15
CA GLN A 98 11.89 -1.12 -9.27
C GLN A 98 13.30 -0.51 -9.41
N ASP A 99 13.71 -0.18 -10.64
CA ASP A 99 14.99 0.46 -10.94
C ASP A 99 15.09 1.88 -10.33
N THR A 100 13.97 2.54 -10.01
CA THR A 100 13.99 3.82 -9.26
C THR A 100 14.17 3.62 -7.75
N GLY A 101 14.21 2.37 -7.28
CA GLY A 101 14.26 2.03 -5.86
C GLY A 101 12.89 2.03 -5.17
N LEU A 102 11.78 2.12 -5.93
CA LEU A 102 10.43 2.02 -5.36
C LEU A 102 10.15 0.57 -4.93
N PRO A 103 9.94 0.28 -3.63
CA PRO A 103 9.53 -1.05 -3.18
C PRO A 103 8.24 -1.47 -3.89
N THR A 104 8.27 -2.65 -4.52
CA THR A 104 7.20 -3.14 -5.37
C THR A 104 6.92 -4.60 -5.02
N TYR A 105 5.67 -4.90 -4.65
CA TYR A 105 5.23 -6.26 -4.32
C TYR A 105 4.08 -6.67 -5.23
N ILE A 106 4.20 -7.85 -5.82
CA ILE A 106 3.19 -8.46 -6.69
C ILE A 106 2.71 -9.75 -6.03
N PHE A 107 1.38 -9.91 -5.90
CA PHE A 107 0.73 -11.05 -5.26
C PHE A 107 0.06 -11.98 -6.27
#